data_AF-A7RMB9-F1
#
_entry.id   AF-A7RMB9-F1
#
_cell.length_a   1.000
_cell.length_b   1.000
_cell.length_c   1.000
_cell.angle_alpha   90.00
_cell.angle_beta   90.00
_cell.angle_gamma   90.00
#
_symmetry.space_group_name_H-M   'P 1'
#
loop_
_entity.id
_entity.type
_entity.pdbx_description
1 polymer ?
#
loop_
_entity_poly.entity_id
_entity_poly.type
_entity_poly.pdbx_seq_one_letter_code
_entity_poly.pdbx_strand_id
1 'polypeptide(L)'
;CATETCDKDELFDVLNEVDRRYFLARDLSWEFAMIDREQKGTISERSARFLFQAVHDDFFSPKRFAKFLRSRAAPGTGVSFAEIEVPLCDIPTLDWLEEEKEDEDRQKEELLKLRREEERLAEEARKKAEAKARFEQEAERRRREAEKRKAEEEEARRKADELEKIKRQQEDEERLQREREEAMEAEDLAEEAAEAEAAAAEAARKAAEEAKQATDEASRKAAEEAQKKALAEAMNNKEKRLRANLKAANKSRKTEKLEPAIKDGKAAKMPGLKKDIDEAENTLKNVKAGKALKDAINRRNLQDIEKSMSFIRKSGWEADWGPELKEGDKMANRLRRLERIRAEILELKQSVISEIRSYSNPPPAVHKVMIAVYLLLGYKEKPLLEWKHMQALLGKTGKEGLKRQVTTLDPLKVEMEQADYADSSYLNELDLEIIRDISAGAATFYAWVS
;
A
#
# COMPACT_ATOMS: atom_id res chain seq x y z
N CYS A 1 -8.53 23.86 83.61
CA CYS A 1 -8.67 23.48 85.03
C CYS A 1 -7.36 23.80 85.73
N ALA A 2 -7.24 25.01 86.28
CA ALA A 2 -6.19 25.33 87.23
C ALA A 2 -6.94 25.67 88.53
N THR A 3 -6.88 24.78 89.51
CA THR A 3 -7.32 25.07 90.87
C THR A 3 -6.34 26.06 91.48
N GLU A 4 -6.82 27.16 92.05
CA GLU A 4 -6.01 28.26 92.64
C GLU A 4 -5.29 27.88 93.95
N THR A 5 -4.97 26.59 94.14
CA THR A 5 -4.28 26.05 95.31
C THR A 5 -3.16 25.14 94.83
N CYS A 6 -1.92 25.62 94.91
CA CYS A 6 -0.71 24.81 94.72
C CYS A 6 -0.53 23.92 95.94
N ASP A 7 -0.34 22.61 95.73
CA ASP A 7 -0.07 21.71 96.85
C ASP A 7 1.27 22.09 97.50
N LYS A 8 1.37 21.93 98.82
CA LYS A 8 2.57 22.31 99.56
C LYS A 8 3.79 21.52 99.07
N ASP A 9 3.59 20.26 98.71
CA ASP A 9 4.64 19.38 98.20
C ASP A 9 5.08 19.82 96.79
N GLU A 10 4.13 20.18 95.91
CA GLU A 10 4.44 20.74 94.58
C GLU A 10 5.25 22.05 94.68
N LEU A 11 4.91 22.93 95.65
CA LEU A 11 5.66 24.17 95.89
C LEU A 11 7.10 23.88 96.34
N PHE A 12 7.31 22.89 97.21
CA PHE A 12 8.66 22.49 97.62
C PHE A 12 9.44 21.87 96.47
N ASP A 13 8.81 21.05 95.63
CA ASP A 13 9.45 20.46 94.47
C ASP A 13 9.91 21.55 93.48
N VAL A 14 9.07 22.56 93.22
CA VAL A 14 9.44 23.70 92.37
C VAL A 14 10.59 24.51 93.00
N LEU A 15 10.55 24.80 94.30
CA LEU A 15 11.62 25.52 94.98
C LEU A 15 12.95 24.74 94.97
N ASN A 16 12.89 23.44 95.23
CA ASN A 16 14.05 22.55 95.17
C ASN A 16 14.62 22.47 93.75
N GLU A 17 13.77 22.43 92.72
CA GLU A 17 14.20 22.42 91.32
C GLU A 17 14.84 23.76 90.92
N VAL A 18 14.31 24.89 91.40
CA VAL A 18 14.91 26.22 91.20
C VAL A 18 16.29 26.30 91.85
N ASP A 19 16.42 25.85 93.10
CA ASP A 19 17.71 25.80 93.80
C ASP A 19 18.69 24.86 93.09
N ARG A 20 18.24 23.66 92.68
CA ARG A 20 19.05 22.69 91.93
C ARG A 20 19.58 23.31 90.64
N ARG A 21 18.70 23.93 89.83
CA ARG A 21 19.10 24.60 88.58
C ARG A 21 20.03 25.77 88.83
N TYR A 22 19.80 26.56 89.87
CA TYR A 22 20.65 27.69 90.22
C TYR A 22 22.08 27.26 90.56
N PHE A 23 22.24 26.27 91.45
CA PHE A 23 23.56 25.76 91.82
C PHE A 23 24.23 25.06 90.64
N LEU A 24 23.49 24.27 89.87
CA LEU A 24 24.01 23.59 88.69
C LEU A 24 24.47 24.59 87.61
N ALA A 25 23.66 25.59 87.25
CA ALA A 25 24.03 26.61 86.29
C ALA A 25 25.27 27.38 86.72
N ARG A 26 25.39 27.70 88.02
CA ARG A 26 26.58 28.35 88.57
C ARG A 26 27.82 27.48 88.38
N ASP A 27 27.76 26.20 88.74
CA ASP A 27 28.90 25.30 88.63
C ASP A 27 29.28 25.04 87.16
N LEU A 28 28.28 24.89 86.28
CA LEU A 28 28.47 24.77 84.84
C LEU A 28 29.06 26.02 84.18
N SER A 29 28.79 27.21 84.72
CA SER A 29 29.41 28.44 84.22
C SER A 29 30.93 28.43 84.42
N TRP A 30 31.41 27.82 85.52
CA TRP A 30 32.83 27.62 85.77
C TRP A 30 33.42 26.58 84.82
N GLU A 31 32.73 25.46 84.60
CA GLU A 31 33.16 24.43 83.65
C GLU A 31 33.22 24.96 82.21
N PHE A 32 32.21 25.73 81.80
CA PHE A 32 32.20 26.41 80.51
C PHE A 32 33.39 27.35 80.37
N ALA A 33 33.68 28.17 81.39
CA ALA A 33 34.83 29.08 81.38
C ALA A 33 36.18 28.34 81.34
N MET A 34 36.28 27.14 81.93
CA MET A 34 37.46 26.29 81.81
C MET A 34 37.65 25.71 80.40
N ILE A 35 36.55 25.43 79.69
CA ILE A 35 36.56 24.96 78.31
C ILE A 35 36.85 26.12 77.34
N ASP A 36 36.32 27.30 77.60
CA ASP A 36 36.60 28.56 76.87
C ASP A 36 37.93 29.19 77.32
N ARG A 37 39.03 28.49 77.06
CA ARG A 37 40.39 28.92 77.44
C ARG A 37 40.79 30.29 76.87
N GLU A 38 40.18 30.67 75.75
CA GLU A 38 40.47 31.92 75.05
C GLU A 38 39.55 33.08 75.48
N GLN A 39 38.61 32.82 76.39
CA GLN A 39 37.65 33.80 76.93
C GLN A 39 36.87 34.52 75.82
N LYS A 40 36.47 33.76 74.79
CA LYS A 40 35.73 34.26 73.62
C LYS A 40 34.22 34.36 73.86
N GLY A 41 33.74 33.84 74.98
CA GLY A 41 32.31 33.73 75.32
C GLY A 41 31.60 32.61 74.56
N THR A 42 32.31 31.77 73.80
CA THR A 42 31.75 30.68 73.00
C THR A 42 32.70 29.47 72.94
N ILE A 43 32.15 28.26 72.89
CA ILE A 43 32.88 27.00 72.74
C ILE A 43 32.49 26.28 71.44
N SER A 44 33.31 25.34 70.96
CA SER A 44 32.95 24.57 69.75
C SER A 44 31.73 23.66 69.99
N GLU A 45 30.99 23.30 68.94
CA GLU A 45 29.87 22.32 69.06
C GLU A 45 30.33 20.98 69.64
N ARG A 46 31.59 20.57 69.36
CA ARG A 46 32.18 19.36 69.94
C ARG A 46 32.43 19.50 71.45
N SER A 47 32.89 20.68 71.87
CA SER A 47 33.10 20.99 73.30
C SER A 47 31.78 21.11 74.04
N ALA A 48 30.77 21.72 73.42
CA ALA A 48 29.41 21.74 73.96
C ALA A 48 28.86 20.32 74.08
N ARG A 49 29.03 19.47 73.05
CA ARG A 49 28.61 18.05 73.12
C ARG A 49 29.24 17.33 74.31
N PHE A 50 30.54 17.54 74.53
CA PHE A 50 31.23 16.95 75.67
C PHE A 50 30.62 17.40 77.00
N LEU A 51 30.30 18.69 77.14
CA LEU A 51 29.66 19.23 78.35
C LEU A 51 28.27 18.61 78.57
N PHE A 52 27.43 18.52 77.54
CA PHE A 52 26.13 17.84 77.64
C PHE A 52 26.28 16.35 78.02
N GLN A 53 27.28 15.66 77.46
CA GLN A 53 27.57 14.26 77.82
C GLN A 53 28.02 14.12 79.27
N ALA A 54 28.84 15.04 79.78
CA ALA A 54 29.30 15.01 81.15
C ALA A 54 28.18 15.30 82.17
N VAL A 55 27.24 16.19 81.80
CA VAL A 55 26.17 16.65 82.71
C VAL A 55 24.94 15.73 82.67
N HIS A 56 24.58 15.23 81.48
CA HIS A 56 23.43 14.34 81.32
C HIS A 56 23.80 12.85 81.45
N ASP A 57 25.08 12.52 81.37
CA ASP A 57 25.64 11.16 81.54
C ASP A 57 24.88 10.09 80.74
N ASP A 58 24.40 9.03 81.41
CA ASP A 58 23.60 7.94 80.82
C ASP A 58 22.30 8.43 80.12
N PHE A 59 21.83 9.63 80.45
CA PHE A 59 20.63 10.24 79.87
C PHE A 59 20.91 11.17 78.69
N PHE A 60 22.16 11.30 78.26
CA PHE A 60 22.50 12.08 77.07
C PHE A 60 21.93 11.45 75.78
N SER A 61 21.02 12.16 75.09
CA SER A 61 20.52 11.76 73.77
C SER A 61 21.30 12.48 72.63
N PRO A 62 22.06 11.73 71.79
CA PRO A 62 22.72 12.29 70.62
C PRO A 62 21.74 12.96 69.64
N LYS A 63 20.50 12.47 69.55
CA LYS A 63 19.46 13.00 68.67
C LYS A 63 18.94 14.34 69.15
N ARG A 64 18.67 14.48 70.45
CA ARG A 64 18.24 15.76 71.04
C ARG A 64 19.34 16.80 70.95
N PHE A 65 20.60 16.42 71.20
CA PHE A 65 21.72 17.33 70.97
C PHE A 65 21.81 17.79 69.50
N ALA A 66 21.64 16.88 68.54
CA ALA A 66 21.59 17.25 67.12
C ALA A 66 20.35 18.10 66.76
N LYS A 67 19.20 17.87 67.41
CA LYS A 67 18.00 18.71 67.26
C LYS A 67 18.25 20.10 67.82
N PHE A 68 18.85 20.20 69.01
CA PHE A 68 19.30 21.44 69.64
C PHE A 68 20.18 22.23 68.67
N LEU A 69 21.28 21.63 68.17
CA LEU A 69 22.19 22.29 67.23
C LEU A 69 21.47 22.83 65.99
N ARG A 70 20.53 22.07 65.42
CA ARG A 70 19.72 22.50 64.26
C ARG A 70 18.72 23.60 64.59
N SER A 71 18.24 23.67 65.82
CA SER A 71 17.28 24.69 66.28
C SER A 71 17.91 25.99 66.78
N ARG A 72 19.25 26.05 66.86
CA ARG A 72 19.97 27.26 67.25
C ARG A 72 19.74 28.39 66.25
N ALA A 73 19.78 29.63 66.74
CA ALA A 73 19.63 30.82 65.90
C ALA A 73 20.77 30.97 64.86
N ALA A 74 21.97 30.46 65.18
CA ALA A 74 23.11 30.42 64.28
C ALA A 74 23.76 29.01 64.28
N PRO A 75 23.24 28.05 63.49
CA PRO A 75 23.83 26.71 63.39
C PRO A 75 25.26 26.74 62.84
N GLY A 76 26.15 25.89 63.34
CA GLY A 76 27.54 25.76 62.86
C GLY A 76 28.51 26.82 63.40
N THR A 77 28.06 27.75 64.25
CA THR A 77 28.93 28.71 64.95
C THR A 77 29.22 28.26 66.39
N GLY A 78 30.15 28.94 67.06
CA GLY A 78 30.45 28.69 68.47
C GLY A 78 29.21 28.81 69.37
N VAL A 79 29.15 27.99 70.41
CA VAL A 79 28.03 27.88 71.35
C VAL A 79 28.33 28.70 72.59
N SER A 80 27.48 29.67 72.90
CA SER A 80 27.58 30.47 74.12
C SER A 80 26.94 29.77 75.31
N PHE A 81 27.35 30.12 76.53
CA PHE A 81 26.76 29.55 77.75
C PHE A 81 25.26 29.83 77.84
N ALA A 82 24.83 31.04 77.49
CA ALA A 82 23.41 31.42 77.50
C ALA A 82 22.53 30.55 76.57
N GLU A 83 23.08 30.01 75.48
CA GLU A 83 22.36 29.09 74.59
C GLU A 83 22.15 27.69 75.20
N ILE A 84 23.04 27.28 76.12
CA ILE A 84 23.08 25.90 76.64
C ILE A 84 22.76 25.79 78.13
N GLU A 85 22.71 26.91 78.86
CA GLU A 85 22.43 26.93 80.30
C GLU A 85 21.13 26.19 80.63
N VAL A 86 20.03 26.57 79.98
CA VAL A 86 18.73 25.94 80.21
C VAL A 86 18.74 24.47 79.78
N PRO A 87 19.17 24.11 78.54
CA PRO A 87 19.28 22.71 78.14
C PRO A 87 20.20 21.83 79.01
N LEU A 88 21.28 22.38 79.57
CA LEU A 88 22.19 21.63 80.45
C LEU A 88 21.55 21.35 81.81
N CYS A 89 20.78 22.31 82.33
CA CYS A 89 20.12 22.17 83.63
C CYS A 89 18.87 21.28 83.58
N ASP A 90 18.29 21.10 82.39
CA ASP A 90 17.15 20.22 82.13
C ASP A 90 17.63 18.78 81.94
N ILE A 91 18.00 18.11 83.04
CA ILE A 91 18.50 16.73 83.03
C ILE A 91 17.37 15.80 82.54
N PRO A 92 17.56 15.09 81.41
CA PRO A 92 16.55 14.19 80.90
C PRO A 92 16.18 13.09 81.90
N THR A 93 14.90 12.73 81.96
CA THR A 93 14.40 11.63 82.82
C THR A 93 14.40 10.30 82.07
N LEU A 94 14.23 9.19 82.81
CA LEU A 94 14.12 7.84 82.22
C LEU A 94 12.97 7.76 81.19
N ASP A 95 11.83 8.40 81.50
CA ASP A 95 10.67 8.48 80.62
C ASP A 95 11.03 9.07 79.23
N TRP A 96 11.99 10.00 79.16
CA TRP A 96 12.40 10.63 77.91
C TRP A 96 13.17 9.68 76.99
N LEU A 97 13.91 8.74 77.57
CA LEU A 97 14.62 7.69 76.83
C LEU A 97 13.65 6.61 76.35
N GLU A 98 12.63 6.29 77.15
CA GLU A 98 11.58 5.34 76.79
C GLU A 98 10.74 5.86 75.61
N GLU A 99 10.32 7.14 75.64
CA GLU A 99 9.62 7.78 74.52
C GLU A 99 10.43 7.75 73.21
N GLU A 100 11.74 8.01 73.25
CA GLU A 100 12.60 7.94 72.07
C GLU A 100 12.70 6.52 71.51
N LYS A 101 12.76 5.52 72.39
CA LYS A 101 12.81 4.11 72.00
C LYS A 101 11.49 3.67 71.35
N GLU A 102 10.36 4.10 71.91
CA GLU A 102 9.05 3.84 71.32
C GLU A 102 8.90 4.51 69.94
N ASP A 103 9.37 5.74 69.78
CA ASP A 103 9.38 6.42 68.48
C ASP A 103 10.24 5.69 67.44
N GLU A 104 11.41 5.20 67.84
CA GLU A 104 12.25 4.39 66.96
C GLU A 104 11.57 3.08 66.55
N ASP A 105 10.90 2.42 67.48
CA ASP A 105 10.24 1.14 67.22
C ASP A 105 8.99 1.34 66.35
N ARG A 106 8.23 2.43 66.56
CA ARG A 106 7.15 2.88 65.67
C ARG A 106 7.67 3.11 64.24
N GLN A 107 8.78 3.85 64.09
CA GLN A 107 9.39 4.12 62.79
C GLN A 107 9.88 2.85 62.09
N LYS A 108 10.49 1.91 62.83
CA LYS A 108 10.91 0.61 62.30
C LYS A 108 9.71 -0.22 61.85
N GLU A 109 8.62 -0.21 62.61
CA GLU A 109 7.39 -0.94 62.25
C GLU A 109 6.74 -0.37 60.98
N GLU A 110 6.67 0.95 60.86
CA GLU A 110 6.17 1.61 59.64
C GLU A 110 7.03 1.29 58.42
N LEU A 111 8.36 1.33 58.57
CA LEU A 111 9.29 0.96 57.49
C LEU A 111 9.10 -0.51 57.06
N LEU A 112 8.89 -1.42 58.02
CA LEU A 112 8.61 -2.83 57.73
C LEU A 112 7.26 -3.02 57.02
N LYS A 113 6.23 -2.25 57.38
CA LYS A 113 4.93 -2.26 56.69
C LYS A 113 5.07 -1.80 55.24
N LEU A 114 5.76 -0.68 55.01
CA LEU A 114 6.03 -0.16 53.67
C LEU A 114 6.78 -1.17 52.81
N ARG A 115 7.82 -1.80 53.36
CA ARG A 115 8.60 -2.82 52.64
C ARG A 115 7.76 -4.04 52.26
N ARG A 116 6.89 -4.52 53.16
CA ARG A 116 5.97 -5.63 52.87
C ARG A 116 4.95 -5.27 51.79
N GLU A 117 4.46 -4.04 51.80
CA GLU A 117 3.52 -3.55 50.77
C GLU A 117 4.21 -3.43 49.41
N GLU A 118 5.43 -2.90 49.37
CA GLU A 118 6.26 -2.82 48.16
C GLU A 118 6.55 -4.21 47.57
N GLU A 119 6.94 -5.18 48.41
CA GLU A 119 7.16 -6.56 47.98
C GLU A 119 5.90 -7.20 47.39
N ARG A 120 4.72 -6.96 48.00
CA ARG A 120 3.44 -7.45 47.49
C ARG A 120 3.07 -6.81 46.14
N LEU A 121 3.25 -5.50 46.00
CA LEU A 121 3.02 -4.78 44.74
C LEU A 121 3.97 -5.26 43.63
N ALA A 122 5.24 -5.50 43.97
CA ALA A 122 6.22 -6.05 43.04
C ALA A 122 5.85 -7.47 42.58
N GLU A 123 5.36 -8.32 43.49
CA GLU A 123 4.92 -9.68 43.13
C GLU A 123 3.68 -9.67 42.23
N GLU A 124 2.68 -8.82 42.53
CA GLU A 124 1.51 -8.63 41.67
C GLU A 124 1.88 -8.09 40.29
N ALA A 125 2.81 -7.12 40.23
CA ALA A 125 3.32 -6.59 38.97
C ALA A 125 4.03 -7.69 38.15
N ARG A 126 4.83 -8.55 38.79
CA ARG A 126 5.50 -9.67 38.13
C ARG A 126 4.49 -10.67 37.58
N LYS A 127 3.48 -11.06 38.36
CA LYS A 127 2.40 -11.96 37.92
C LYS A 127 1.62 -11.38 36.74
N LYS A 128 1.30 -10.08 36.76
CA LYS A 128 0.64 -9.39 35.63
C LYS A 128 1.52 -9.36 34.39
N ALA A 129 2.81 -9.08 34.54
CA ALA A 129 3.77 -9.08 33.43
C ALA A 129 3.93 -10.47 32.80
N GLU A 130 4.06 -11.52 33.62
CA GLU A 130 4.14 -12.92 33.14
C GLU A 130 2.85 -13.35 32.42
N ALA A 131 1.68 -13.01 32.95
CA ALA A 131 0.39 -13.31 32.30
C ALA A 131 0.24 -12.57 30.96
N LYS A 132 0.62 -11.29 30.91
CA LYS A 132 0.61 -10.48 29.70
C LYS A 132 1.57 -11.06 28.64
N ALA A 133 2.79 -11.42 29.03
CA ALA A 133 3.77 -12.02 28.13
C ALA A 133 3.29 -13.36 27.55
N ARG A 134 2.65 -14.22 28.36
CA ARG A 134 2.05 -15.48 27.87
C ARG A 134 0.92 -15.23 26.87
N PHE A 135 0.04 -14.27 27.14
CA PHE A 135 -1.05 -13.91 26.24
C PHE A 135 -0.51 -13.36 24.91
N GLU A 136 0.49 -12.48 24.95
CA GLU A 136 1.15 -11.94 23.75
C GLU A 136 1.82 -13.03 22.92
N GLN A 137 2.55 -13.96 23.55
CA GLN A 137 3.17 -15.10 22.86
C GLN A 137 2.13 -16.03 22.21
N GLU A 138 1.02 -16.32 22.89
CA GLU A 138 -0.05 -17.14 22.30
C GLU A 138 -0.75 -16.43 21.14
N ALA A 139 -1.01 -15.13 21.27
CA ALA A 139 -1.59 -14.32 20.20
C ALA A 139 -0.67 -14.25 18.97
N GLU A 140 0.64 -14.07 19.18
CA GLU A 140 1.63 -14.09 18.10
C GLU A 140 1.70 -15.46 17.41
N ARG A 141 1.68 -16.55 18.17
CA ARG A 141 1.64 -17.91 17.60
C ARG A 141 0.40 -18.12 16.72
N ARG A 142 -0.78 -17.72 17.21
CA ARG A 142 -2.03 -17.81 16.43
C ARG A 142 -1.99 -16.95 15.17
N ARG A 143 -1.40 -15.74 15.24
CA ARG A 143 -1.21 -14.88 14.05
C ARG A 143 -0.31 -15.54 13.02
N ARG A 144 0.85 -16.07 13.44
CA ARG A 144 1.79 -16.78 12.55
C ARG A 144 1.15 -18.02 11.91
N GLU A 145 0.38 -18.80 12.66
CA GLU A 145 -0.35 -19.95 12.13
C GLU A 145 -1.43 -19.53 11.12
N ALA A 146 -2.17 -18.45 11.39
CA ALA A 146 -3.17 -17.92 10.47
C ALA A 146 -2.54 -17.35 9.19
N GLU A 147 -1.41 -16.65 9.30
CA GLU A 147 -0.64 -16.15 8.16
C GLU A 147 -0.10 -17.29 7.29
N LYS A 148 0.46 -18.34 7.92
CA LYS A 148 0.90 -19.54 7.19
C LYS A 148 -0.25 -20.21 6.44
N ARG A 149 -1.40 -20.41 7.09
CA ARG A 149 -2.59 -20.98 6.43
C ARG A 149 -3.06 -20.14 5.25
N LYS A 150 -3.10 -18.81 5.41
CA LYS A 150 -3.45 -17.89 4.31
C LYS A 150 -2.46 -17.96 3.16
N ALA A 151 -1.16 -18.03 3.46
CA ALA A 151 -0.12 -18.15 2.45
C ALA A 151 -0.22 -19.49 1.70
N GLU A 152 -0.43 -20.60 2.40
CA GLU A 152 -0.65 -21.93 1.81
C GLU A 152 -1.92 -21.97 0.93
N GLU A 153 -3.02 -21.37 1.38
CA GLU A 153 -4.27 -21.28 0.61
C GLU A 153 -4.11 -20.40 -0.65
N GLU A 154 -3.40 -19.28 -0.53
CA GLU A 154 -3.12 -18.41 -1.67
C GLU A 154 -2.19 -19.09 -2.69
N GLU A 155 -1.16 -19.80 -2.22
CA GLU A 155 -0.25 -20.57 -3.09
C GLU A 155 -1.00 -21.70 -3.79
N ALA A 156 -1.87 -22.43 -3.08
CA ALA A 156 -2.72 -23.46 -3.68
C ALA A 156 -3.66 -22.89 -4.74
N ARG A 157 -4.26 -21.71 -4.50
CA ARG A 157 -5.10 -21.02 -5.49
C ARG A 157 -4.30 -20.61 -6.72
N ARG A 158 -3.10 -20.03 -6.55
CA ARG A 158 -2.21 -19.67 -7.66
C ARG A 158 -1.83 -20.88 -8.51
N LYS A 159 -1.49 -22.01 -7.89
CA LYS A 159 -1.19 -23.27 -8.58
C LYS A 159 -2.40 -23.82 -9.34
N ALA A 160 -3.60 -23.74 -8.76
CA ALA A 160 -4.84 -24.15 -9.43
C ALA A 160 -5.15 -23.27 -10.64
N ASP A 161 -5.05 -21.95 -10.51
CA ASP A 161 -5.26 -20.99 -11.60
C ASP A 161 -4.23 -21.18 -12.73
N GLU A 162 -2.98 -21.51 -12.39
CA GLU A 162 -1.92 -21.78 -13.37
C GLU A 162 -2.16 -23.09 -14.12
N LEU A 163 -2.54 -24.17 -13.42
CA LEU A 163 -2.94 -25.43 -14.04
C LEU A 163 -4.16 -25.27 -14.96
N GLU A 164 -5.15 -24.48 -14.56
CA GLU A 164 -6.32 -24.19 -15.39
C GLU A 164 -5.95 -23.41 -16.65
N LYS A 165 -5.03 -22.43 -16.55
CA LYS A 165 -4.50 -21.71 -17.71
C LYS A 165 -3.75 -22.63 -18.67
N ILE A 166 -2.88 -23.50 -18.14
CA ILE A 166 -2.13 -24.47 -18.96
C ILE A 166 -3.11 -25.41 -19.67
N LYS A 167 -4.12 -25.92 -18.96
CA LYS A 167 -5.14 -26.78 -19.55
C LYS A 167 -5.91 -26.09 -20.68
N ARG A 168 -6.34 -24.83 -20.47
CA ARG A 168 -7.00 -24.03 -21.52
C ARG A 168 -6.10 -23.78 -22.72
N GLN A 169 -4.82 -23.49 -22.49
CA GLN A 169 -3.83 -23.32 -23.56
C GLN A 169 -3.65 -24.60 -24.37
N GLN A 170 -3.55 -25.76 -23.71
CA GLN A 170 -3.46 -27.05 -24.40
C GLN A 170 -4.71 -27.37 -25.20
N GLU A 171 -5.91 -27.14 -24.65
CA GLU A 171 -7.18 -27.32 -25.36
C GLU A 171 -7.30 -26.38 -26.58
N ASP A 172 -6.84 -25.13 -26.45
CA ASP A 172 -6.80 -24.16 -27.54
C ASP A 172 -5.77 -24.52 -28.62
N GLU A 173 -4.58 -25.00 -28.23
CA GLU A 173 -3.53 -25.48 -29.15
C GLU A 173 -3.97 -26.72 -29.92
N GLU A 174 -4.59 -27.69 -29.24
CA GLU A 174 -5.10 -28.91 -29.87
C GLU A 174 -6.24 -28.57 -30.86
N ARG A 175 -7.15 -27.66 -30.50
CA ARG A 175 -8.18 -27.16 -31.41
C ARG A 175 -7.55 -26.48 -32.63
N LEU A 176 -6.57 -25.62 -32.43
CA LEU A 176 -5.87 -24.94 -33.53
C LEU A 176 -5.13 -25.93 -34.44
N GLN A 177 -4.55 -26.99 -33.88
CA GLN A 177 -3.88 -28.03 -34.65
C GLN A 177 -4.87 -28.81 -35.52
N ARG A 178 -6.02 -29.23 -34.95
CA ARG A 178 -7.09 -29.89 -35.72
C ARG A 178 -7.61 -28.99 -36.84
N GLU A 179 -7.85 -27.71 -36.56
CA GLU A 179 -8.28 -26.74 -37.58
C GLU A 179 -7.24 -26.58 -38.71
N ARG A 180 -5.94 -26.65 -38.40
CA ARG A 180 -4.87 -26.62 -39.41
C ARG A 180 -4.81 -27.89 -40.25
N GLU A 181 -4.93 -29.06 -39.64
CA GLU A 181 -4.98 -30.35 -40.33
C GLU A 181 -6.19 -30.39 -41.28
N GLU A 182 -7.37 -30.01 -40.79
CA GLU A 182 -8.58 -29.92 -41.59
C GLU A 182 -8.50 -28.91 -42.75
N ALA A 183 -7.71 -27.85 -42.60
CA ALA A 183 -7.46 -26.87 -43.66
C ALA A 183 -6.49 -27.40 -44.71
N MET A 184 -5.48 -28.19 -44.29
CA MET A 184 -4.54 -28.86 -45.19
C MET A 184 -5.26 -29.92 -46.03
N GLU A 185 -6.07 -30.79 -45.41
CA GLU A 185 -6.88 -31.78 -46.12
C GLU A 185 -7.83 -31.14 -47.13
N ALA A 186 -8.41 -29.98 -46.79
CA ALA A 186 -9.27 -29.26 -47.72
C ALA A 186 -8.50 -28.63 -48.89
N GLU A 187 -7.24 -28.23 -48.68
CA GLU A 187 -6.34 -27.75 -49.74
C GLU A 187 -5.96 -28.88 -50.69
N ASP A 188 -5.60 -30.06 -50.17
CA ASP A 188 -5.29 -31.25 -50.96
C ASP A 188 -6.50 -31.69 -51.82
N LEU A 189 -7.70 -31.72 -51.23
CA LEU A 189 -8.95 -32.00 -51.97
C LEU A 189 -9.24 -30.96 -53.06
N ALA A 190 -8.84 -29.70 -52.86
CA ALA A 190 -9.00 -28.66 -53.88
C ALA A 190 -8.01 -28.83 -55.03
N GLU A 191 -6.79 -29.31 -54.75
CA GLU A 191 -5.78 -29.66 -55.75
C GLU A 191 -6.23 -30.88 -56.58
N GLU A 192 -6.65 -31.97 -55.94
CA GLU A 192 -7.19 -33.15 -56.63
C GLU A 192 -8.39 -32.80 -57.53
N ALA A 193 -9.29 -31.95 -57.04
CA ALA A 193 -10.43 -31.49 -57.84
C ALA A 193 -9.99 -30.62 -59.03
N ALA A 194 -8.89 -29.88 -58.92
CA ALA A 194 -8.33 -29.09 -60.02
C ALA A 194 -7.71 -29.98 -61.10
N GLU A 195 -7.00 -31.04 -60.71
CA GLU A 195 -6.47 -32.04 -61.64
C GLU A 195 -7.61 -32.77 -62.38
N ALA A 196 -8.67 -33.14 -61.66
CA ALA A 196 -9.85 -33.78 -62.25
C ALA A 196 -10.62 -32.87 -63.23
N GLU A 197 -10.68 -31.55 -62.97
CA GLU A 197 -11.22 -30.58 -63.94
C GLU A 197 -10.35 -30.52 -65.19
N ALA A 198 -9.01 -30.44 -65.04
CA ALA A 198 -8.09 -30.37 -66.17
C ALA A 198 -8.19 -31.61 -67.08
N ALA A 199 -8.23 -32.81 -66.48
CA ALA A 199 -8.39 -34.06 -67.20
C ALA A 199 -9.74 -34.14 -67.96
N ALA A 200 -10.85 -33.73 -67.31
CA ALA A 200 -12.16 -33.71 -67.95
C ALA A 200 -12.28 -32.65 -69.05
N ALA A 201 -11.65 -31.48 -68.88
CA ALA A 201 -11.58 -30.45 -69.90
C ALA A 201 -10.77 -30.92 -71.14
N GLU A 202 -9.67 -31.65 -70.93
CA GLU A 202 -8.90 -32.25 -72.02
C GLU A 202 -9.71 -33.33 -72.75
N ALA A 203 -10.42 -34.20 -72.01
CA ALA A 203 -11.31 -35.21 -72.57
C ALA A 203 -12.45 -34.57 -73.41
N ALA A 204 -13.04 -33.47 -72.92
CA ALA A 204 -14.03 -32.70 -73.67
C ALA A 204 -13.46 -32.08 -74.94
N ARG A 205 -12.20 -31.63 -74.92
CA ARG A 205 -11.52 -31.10 -76.12
C ARG A 205 -11.28 -32.20 -77.16
N LYS A 206 -10.81 -33.37 -76.73
CA LYS A 206 -10.60 -34.54 -77.62
C LYS A 206 -11.91 -35.01 -78.24
N ALA A 207 -12.97 -35.16 -77.43
CA ALA A 207 -14.29 -35.53 -77.94
C ALA A 207 -14.87 -34.50 -78.92
N ALA A 208 -14.60 -33.21 -78.74
CA ALA A 208 -15.00 -32.16 -79.68
C ALA A 208 -14.21 -32.17 -80.99
N GLU A 209 -12.93 -32.59 -80.98
CA GLU A 209 -12.13 -32.79 -82.19
C GLU A 209 -12.57 -34.03 -82.96
N GLU A 210 -12.83 -35.13 -82.27
CA GLU A 210 -13.37 -36.37 -82.86
C GLU A 210 -14.74 -36.14 -83.52
N ALA A 211 -15.61 -35.33 -82.89
CA ALA A 211 -16.89 -34.92 -83.48
C ALA A 211 -16.75 -34.10 -84.77
N LYS A 212 -15.65 -33.34 -84.93
CA LYS A 212 -15.35 -32.59 -86.16
C LYS A 212 -14.76 -33.47 -87.27
N GLN A 213 -14.11 -34.57 -86.91
CA GLN A 213 -13.44 -35.48 -87.86
C GLN A 213 -14.35 -36.61 -88.34
N ALA A 214 -15.49 -36.84 -87.69
CA ALA A 214 -16.45 -37.88 -88.07
C ALA A 214 -17.13 -37.59 -89.43
N THR A 215 -16.95 -38.47 -90.40
CA THR A 215 -17.46 -38.34 -91.78
C THR A 215 -18.79 -39.02 -92.04
N ASP A 216 -19.16 -40.04 -91.24
CA ASP A 216 -20.37 -40.85 -91.45
C ASP A 216 -21.48 -40.46 -90.46
N GLU A 217 -22.75 -40.55 -90.86
CA GLU A 217 -23.88 -40.06 -90.05
C GLU A 217 -24.04 -40.80 -88.70
N ALA A 218 -23.67 -42.09 -88.66
CA ALA A 218 -23.63 -42.87 -87.43
C ALA A 218 -22.47 -42.45 -86.50
N SER A 219 -21.29 -42.15 -87.05
CA SER A 219 -20.14 -41.70 -86.27
C SER A 219 -20.30 -40.25 -85.79
N ARG A 220 -21.01 -39.39 -86.54
CA ARG A 220 -21.36 -38.03 -86.10
C ARG A 220 -22.29 -38.02 -84.89
N LYS A 221 -23.33 -38.84 -84.88
CA LYS A 221 -24.26 -38.94 -83.73
C LYS A 221 -23.55 -39.48 -82.48
N ALA A 222 -22.73 -40.52 -82.63
CA ALA A 222 -21.96 -41.07 -81.53
C ALA A 222 -20.94 -40.04 -80.97
N ALA A 223 -20.28 -39.28 -81.84
CA ALA A 223 -19.32 -38.27 -81.43
C ALA A 223 -19.98 -37.02 -80.82
N GLU A 224 -21.14 -36.58 -81.31
CA GLU A 224 -21.93 -35.50 -80.69
C GLU A 224 -22.46 -35.89 -79.31
N GLU A 225 -22.88 -37.14 -79.11
CA GLU A 225 -23.32 -37.65 -77.81
C GLU A 225 -22.12 -37.77 -76.83
N ALA A 226 -20.97 -38.25 -77.29
CA ALA A 226 -19.72 -38.28 -76.53
C ALA A 226 -19.25 -36.87 -76.15
N GLN A 227 -19.32 -35.91 -77.08
CA GLN A 227 -18.99 -34.51 -76.82
C GLN A 227 -19.92 -33.90 -75.76
N LYS A 228 -21.23 -34.15 -75.84
CA LYS A 228 -22.20 -33.64 -74.87
C LYS A 228 -21.98 -34.24 -73.48
N LYS A 229 -21.64 -35.53 -73.40
CA LYS A 229 -21.29 -36.21 -72.15
C LYS A 229 -19.99 -35.65 -71.55
N ALA A 230 -18.94 -35.50 -72.35
CA ALA A 230 -17.66 -34.98 -71.89
C ALA A 230 -17.75 -33.50 -71.45
N LEU A 231 -18.56 -32.69 -72.14
CA LEU A 231 -18.82 -31.29 -71.74
C LEU A 231 -19.61 -31.21 -70.42
N ALA A 232 -20.61 -32.09 -70.24
CA ALA A 232 -21.34 -32.18 -68.97
C ALA A 232 -20.43 -32.63 -67.81
N GLU A 233 -19.53 -33.57 -68.05
CA GLU A 233 -18.54 -34.05 -67.08
C GLU A 233 -17.52 -32.96 -66.72
N ALA A 234 -17.02 -32.22 -67.71
CA ALA A 234 -16.14 -31.07 -67.49
C ALA A 234 -16.83 -29.95 -66.67
N MET A 235 -18.11 -29.67 -66.93
CA MET A 235 -18.87 -28.68 -66.15
C MET A 235 -19.12 -29.15 -64.71
N ASN A 236 -19.39 -30.44 -64.49
CA ASN A 236 -19.56 -31.01 -63.15
C ASN A 236 -18.24 -31.01 -62.36
N ASN A 237 -17.12 -31.37 -62.99
CA ASN A 237 -15.81 -31.31 -62.34
C ASN A 237 -15.38 -29.87 -62.03
N LYS A 238 -15.70 -28.92 -62.90
CA LYS A 238 -15.50 -27.49 -62.63
C LYS A 238 -16.32 -27.00 -61.43
N GLU A 239 -17.57 -27.44 -61.29
CA GLU A 239 -18.38 -27.14 -60.10
C GLU A 239 -17.75 -27.75 -58.84
N LYS A 240 -17.30 -29.01 -58.89
CA LYS A 240 -16.62 -29.67 -57.77
C LYS A 240 -15.34 -28.95 -57.35
N ARG A 241 -14.48 -28.55 -58.30
CA ARG A 241 -13.27 -27.78 -58.00
C ARG A 241 -13.60 -26.45 -57.34
N LEU A 242 -14.54 -25.70 -57.89
CA LEU A 242 -14.93 -24.41 -57.31
C LEU A 242 -15.50 -24.56 -55.90
N ARG A 243 -16.29 -25.61 -55.64
CA ARG A 243 -16.77 -25.94 -54.30
C ARG A 243 -15.62 -26.32 -53.35
N ALA A 244 -14.69 -27.16 -53.80
CA ALA A 244 -13.53 -27.56 -53.01
C ALA A 244 -12.64 -26.34 -52.67
N ASN A 245 -12.35 -25.49 -53.65
CA ASN A 245 -11.59 -24.25 -53.45
C ASN A 245 -12.29 -23.27 -52.50
N LEU A 246 -13.62 -23.10 -52.62
CA LEU A 246 -14.40 -22.28 -51.69
C LEU A 246 -14.34 -22.83 -50.26
N LYS A 247 -14.46 -24.16 -50.09
CA LYS A 247 -14.33 -24.81 -48.77
C LYS A 247 -12.93 -24.66 -48.19
N ALA A 248 -11.89 -24.88 -48.98
CA ALA A 248 -10.50 -24.70 -48.58
C ALA A 248 -10.22 -23.24 -48.15
N ALA A 249 -10.68 -22.28 -48.96
CA ALA A 249 -10.56 -20.86 -48.63
C ALA A 249 -11.32 -20.50 -47.35
N ASN A 250 -12.54 -21.04 -47.17
CA ASN A 250 -13.37 -20.84 -45.99
C ASN A 250 -12.68 -21.35 -44.72
N LYS A 251 -12.14 -22.58 -44.75
CA LYS A 251 -11.39 -23.16 -43.63
C LYS A 251 -10.09 -22.40 -43.34
N SER A 252 -9.37 -21.96 -44.37
CA SER A 252 -8.11 -21.24 -44.18
C SER A 252 -8.29 -19.87 -43.50
N ARG A 253 -9.50 -19.29 -43.58
CA ARG A 253 -9.83 -17.93 -43.08
C ARG A 253 -8.87 -16.83 -43.56
N LYS A 254 -8.12 -17.05 -44.65
CA LYS A 254 -7.19 -16.07 -45.23
C LYS A 254 -7.92 -15.20 -46.25
N THR A 255 -7.88 -13.89 -46.06
CA THR A 255 -8.51 -12.93 -46.98
C THR A 255 -7.99 -13.07 -48.41
N GLU A 256 -6.69 -13.35 -48.56
CA GLU A 256 -6.01 -13.53 -49.85
C GLU A 256 -6.49 -14.75 -50.63
N LYS A 257 -6.96 -15.80 -49.95
CA LYS A 257 -7.54 -17.00 -50.58
C LYS A 257 -9.05 -16.88 -50.77
N LEU A 258 -9.76 -16.25 -49.83
CA LEU A 258 -11.21 -16.04 -49.87
C LEU A 258 -11.67 -15.13 -51.01
N GLU A 259 -11.01 -13.98 -51.21
CA GLU A 259 -11.44 -13.02 -52.23
C GLU A 259 -11.38 -13.58 -53.66
N PRO A 260 -10.28 -14.23 -54.10
CA PRO A 260 -10.23 -14.89 -55.40
C PRO A 260 -11.24 -16.04 -55.53
N ALA A 261 -11.36 -16.91 -54.52
CA ALA A 261 -12.28 -18.05 -54.57
C ALA A 261 -13.75 -17.62 -54.72
N ILE A 262 -14.17 -16.57 -54.00
CA ILE A 262 -15.52 -15.98 -54.12
C ILE A 262 -15.72 -15.37 -55.52
N LYS A 263 -14.70 -14.67 -56.04
CA LYS A 263 -14.75 -14.08 -57.38
C LYS A 263 -14.91 -15.15 -58.46
N ASP A 264 -14.14 -16.22 -58.39
CA ASP A 264 -14.18 -17.34 -59.34
C ASP A 264 -15.51 -18.09 -59.27
N GLY A 265 -16.02 -18.36 -58.06
CA GLY A 265 -17.33 -18.98 -57.86
C GLY A 265 -18.47 -18.14 -58.43
N LYS A 266 -18.44 -16.82 -58.23
CA LYS A 266 -19.44 -15.89 -58.83
C LYS A 266 -19.34 -15.82 -60.34
N ALA A 267 -18.12 -15.81 -60.89
CA ALA A 267 -17.90 -15.75 -62.34
C ALA A 267 -18.46 -16.99 -63.06
N ALA A 268 -18.45 -18.16 -62.40
CA ALA A 268 -18.97 -19.41 -62.94
C ALA A 268 -20.52 -19.45 -63.06
N LYS A 269 -21.25 -18.62 -62.30
CA LYS A 269 -22.73 -18.53 -62.31
C LYS A 269 -23.46 -19.87 -62.14
N MET A 270 -22.85 -20.83 -61.43
CA MET A 270 -23.43 -22.16 -61.20
C MET A 270 -24.40 -22.11 -59.98
N PRO A 271 -25.65 -22.56 -60.11
CA PRO A 271 -26.62 -22.52 -59.01
C PRO A 271 -26.18 -23.31 -57.76
N GLY A 272 -25.49 -24.43 -57.95
CA GLY A 272 -25.04 -25.29 -56.86
C GLY A 272 -23.95 -24.68 -55.97
N LEU A 273 -23.25 -23.64 -56.42
CA LEU A 273 -22.22 -22.95 -55.63
C LEU A 273 -22.76 -21.85 -54.72
N LYS A 274 -24.04 -21.46 -54.87
CA LYS A 274 -24.59 -20.29 -54.16
C LYS A 274 -24.40 -20.37 -52.65
N LYS A 275 -24.67 -21.53 -52.06
CA LYS A 275 -24.52 -21.75 -50.61
C LYS A 275 -23.07 -21.61 -50.16
N ASP A 276 -22.14 -22.23 -50.88
CA ASP A 276 -20.70 -22.18 -50.56
C ASP A 276 -20.14 -20.75 -50.71
N ILE A 277 -20.64 -19.98 -51.69
CA ILE A 277 -20.29 -18.56 -51.89
C ILE A 277 -20.81 -17.71 -50.73
N ASP A 278 -22.07 -17.90 -50.32
CA ASP A 278 -22.67 -17.14 -49.21
C ASP A 278 -21.94 -17.42 -47.88
N GLU A 279 -21.55 -18.68 -47.64
CA GLU A 279 -20.74 -19.08 -46.49
C GLU A 279 -19.34 -18.42 -46.53
N ALA A 280 -18.64 -18.48 -47.66
CA ALA A 280 -17.34 -17.86 -47.83
C ALA A 280 -17.40 -16.32 -47.67
N GLU A 281 -18.46 -15.67 -48.16
CA GLU A 281 -18.68 -14.24 -47.96
C GLU A 281 -18.89 -13.87 -46.49
N ASN A 282 -19.66 -14.68 -45.76
CA ASN A 282 -19.88 -14.47 -44.34
C ASN A 282 -18.56 -14.58 -43.56
N THR A 283 -17.74 -15.59 -43.88
CA THR A 283 -16.41 -15.75 -43.29
C THR A 283 -15.47 -14.62 -43.68
N LEU A 284 -15.52 -14.13 -44.92
CA LEU A 284 -14.73 -12.96 -45.34
C LEU A 284 -15.11 -11.71 -44.53
N LYS A 285 -16.41 -11.48 -44.30
CA LYS A 285 -16.88 -10.37 -43.44
C LYS A 285 -16.41 -10.53 -42.00
N ASN A 286 -16.48 -11.75 -41.46
CA ASN A 286 -15.99 -12.09 -40.13
C ASN A 286 -14.49 -11.78 -39.97
N VAL A 287 -13.66 -12.28 -40.89
CA VAL A 287 -12.20 -12.04 -40.88
C VAL A 287 -11.87 -10.55 -41.03
N LYS A 288 -12.57 -9.83 -41.90
CA LYS A 288 -12.39 -8.38 -42.06
C LYS A 288 -12.77 -7.61 -40.80
N ALA A 289 -13.82 -8.02 -40.09
CA ALA A 289 -14.24 -7.40 -38.84
C ALA A 289 -13.17 -7.56 -37.74
N GLY A 290 -12.62 -8.76 -37.58
CA GLY A 290 -11.54 -9.00 -36.62
C GLY A 290 -10.27 -8.23 -36.96
N LYS A 291 -9.89 -8.15 -38.25
CA LYS A 291 -8.75 -7.31 -38.68
C LYS A 291 -8.98 -5.84 -38.36
N ALA A 292 -10.19 -5.32 -38.63
CA ALA A 292 -10.54 -3.94 -38.29
C ALA A 292 -10.45 -3.67 -36.79
N LEU A 293 -10.87 -4.63 -35.94
CA LEU A 293 -10.71 -4.52 -34.49
C LEU A 293 -9.22 -4.48 -34.09
N LYS A 294 -8.38 -5.39 -34.61
CA LYS A 294 -6.93 -5.38 -34.35
C LYS A 294 -6.28 -4.07 -34.76
N ASP A 295 -6.60 -3.58 -35.95
CA ASP A 295 -6.09 -2.30 -36.45
C ASP A 295 -6.55 -1.14 -35.57
N ALA A 296 -7.81 -1.15 -35.09
CA ALA A 296 -8.34 -0.13 -34.19
C ALA A 296 -7.65 -0.15 -32.81
N ILE A 297 -7.39 -1.34 -32.25
CA ILE A 297 -6.63 -1.53 -31.00
C ILE A 297 -5.21 -0.98 -31.16
N ASN A 298 -4.54 -1.34 -32.24
CA ASN A 298 -3.17 -0.88 -32.54
C ASN A 298 -3.11 0.65 -32.72
N ARG A 299 -4.11 1.24 -33.38
CA ARG A 299 -4.24 2.70 -33.53
C ARG A 299 -4.71 3.40 -32.25
N ARG A 300 -5.14 2.66 -31.23
CA ARG A 300 -5.67 3.17 -29.95
C ARG A 300 -6.79 4.20 -30.13
N ASN A 301 -7.66 4.00 -31.11
CA ASN A 301 -8.81 4.86 -31.37
C ASN A 301 -10.06 4.30 -30.68
N LEU A 302 -10.56 4.99 -29.65
CA LEU A 302 -11.70 4.53 -28.86
C LEU A 302 -12.95 4.27 -29.72
N GLN A 303 -13.28 5.20 -30.62
CA GLN A 303 -14.49 5.11 -31.45
C GLN A 303 -14.42 3.92 -32.40
N ASP A 304 -13.25 3.71 -33.04
CA ASP A 304 -13.05 2.59 -33.96
C ASP A 304 -13.07 1.24 -33.24
N ILE A 305 -12.51 1.17 -32.02
CA ILE A 305 -12.53 -0.02 -31.17
C ILE A 305 -13.99 -0.35 -30.80
N GLU A 306 -14.74 0.60 -30.25
CA GLU A 306 -16.13 0.41 -29.85
C GLU A 306 -17.02 0.02 -31.03
N LYS A 307 -16.85 0.68 -32.18
CA LYS A 307 -17.58 0.37 -33.41
C LYS A 307 -17.29 -1.05 -33.87
N SER A 308 -16.02 -1.44 -33.93
CA SER A 308 -15.61 -2.78 -34.38
C SER A 308 -16.09 -3.88 -33.43
N MET A 309 -15.96 -3.69 -32.12
CA MET A 309 -16.50 -4.61 -31.11
C MET A 309 -18.02 -4.74 -31.25
N SER A 310 -18.75 -3.62 -31.36
CA SER A 310 -20.21 -3.65 -31.51
C SER A 310 -20.65 -4.39 -32.77
N PHE A 311 -19.88 -4.27 -33.86
CA PHE A 311 -20.16 -4.96 -35.11
C PHE A 311 -19.96 -6.48 -34.99
N ILE A 312 -18.87 -6.92 -34.35
CA ILE A 312 -18.60 -8.34 -34.07
C ILE A 312 -19.70 -8.95 -33.19
N ARG A 313 -20.09 -8.27 -32.09
CA ARG A 313 -21.16 -8.72 -31.18
C ARG A 313 -22.50 -8.83 -31.90
N LYS A 314 -22.90 -7.80 -32.66
CA LYS A 314 -24.15 -7.80 -33.45
C LYS A 314 -24.19 -8.89 -34.53
N SER A 315 -23.03 -9.28 -35.05
CA SER A 315 -22.91 -10.29 -36.10
C SER A 315 -22.80 -11.72 -35.53
N GLY A 316 -22.72 -11.87 -34.20
CA GLY A 316 -22.63 -13.17 -33.53
C GLY A 316 -21.25 -13.84 -33.61
N TRP A 317 -20.18 -13.07 -33.89
CA TRP A 317 -18.82 -13.61 -34.05
C TRP A 317 -17.98 -13.52 -32.77
N GLU A 318 -18.62 -13.52 -31.61
CA GLU A 318 -17.93 -13.36 -30.32
C GLU A 318 -17.00 -14.54 -29.99
N ALA A 319 -17.42 -15.75 -30.35
CA ALA A 319 -16.62 -16.96 -30.12
C ALA A 319 -15.30 -16.94 -30.89
N ASP A 320 -15.30 -16.39 -32.11
CA ASP A 320 -14.13 -16.33 -32.99
C ASP A 320 -13.07 -15.32 -32.55
N TRP A 321 -13.49 -14.24 -31.87
CA TRP A 321 -12.64 -13.09 -31.53
C TRP A 321 -12.61 -12.82 -30.03
N GLY A 322 -12.87 -13.83 -29.20
CA GLY A 322 -12.90 -13.70 -27.74
C GLY A 322 -11.64 -13.03 -27.15
N PRO A 323 -10.42 -13.43 -27.53
CA PRO A 323 -9.18 -12.79 -27.06
C PRO A 323 -9.10 -11.32 -27.46
N GLU A 324 -9.35 -11.01 -28.73
CA GLU A 324 -9.29 -9.65 -29.27
C GLU A 324 -10.38 -8.75 -28.69
N LEU A 325 -11.58 -9.27 -28.42
CA LEU A 325 -12.64 -8.53 -27.74
C LEU A 325 -12.24 -8.19 -26.31
N LYS A 326 -11.60 -9.12 -25.58
CA LYS A 326 -11.08 -8.86 -24.22
C LYS A 326 -9.97 -7.81 -24.24
N GLU A 327 -9.05 -7.89 -25.21
CA GLU A 327 -8.00 -6.89 -25.39
C GLU A 327 -8.60 -5.52 -25.76
N GLY A 328 -9.57 -5.52 -26.67
CA GLY A 328 -10.34 -4.34 -27.08
C GLY A 328 -11.06 -3.69 -25.90
N ASP A 329 -11.75 -4.46 -25.05
CA ASP A 329 -12.42 -3.94 -23.86
C ASP A 329 -11.42 -3.34 -22.85
N LYS A 330 -10.26 -3.99 -22.63
CA LYS A 330 -9.18 -3.44 -21.78
C LYS A 330 -8.68 -2.10 -22.34
N MET A 331 -8.40 -2.04 -23.64
CA MET A 331 -7.90 -0.83 -24.29
C MET A 331 -8.95 0.28 -24.28
N ALA A 332 -10.21 -0.03 -24.61
CA ALA A 332 -11.32 0.91 -24.58
C ALA A 332 -11.54 1.46 -23.17
N ASN A 333 -11.53 0.62 -22.14
CA ASN A 333 -11.65 1.07 -20.75
C ASN A 333 -10.50 1.99 -20.33
N ARG A 334 -9.26 1.68 -20.74
CA ARG A 334 -8.11 2.56 -20.51
C ARG A 334 -8.29 3.91 -21.19
N LEU A 335 -8.73 3.93 -22.45
CA LEU A 335 -8.97 5.16 -23.20
C LEU A 335 -10.13 5.99 -22.61
N ARG A 336 -11.25 5.36 -22.21
CA ARG A 336 -12.35 6.04 -21.52
C ARG A 336 -11.90 6.66 -20.19
N ARG A 337 -11.07 5.95 -19.43
CA ARG A 337 -10.50 6.48 -18.17
C ARG A 337 -9.67 7.73 -18.46
N LEU A 338 -8.79 7.69 -19.47
CA LEU A 338 -7.98 8.83 -19.89
C LEU A 338 -8.83 10.01 -20.38
N GLU A 339 -9.87 9.77 -21.17
CA GLU A 339 -10.79 10.82 -21.64
C GLU A 339 -11.56 11.45 -20.49
N ARG A 340 -12.03 10.65 -19.52
CA ARG A 340 -12.70 11.15 -18.31
C ARG A 340 -11.78 12.06 -17.51
N ILE A 341 -10.56 11.63 -17.22
CA ILE A 341 -9.60 12.44 -16.46
C ILE A 341 -9.24 13.73 -17.24
N ARG A 342 -9.06 13.64 -18.56
CA ARG A 342 -8.86 14.84 -19.40
C ARG A 342 -10.03 15.81 -19.31
N ALA A 343 -11.27 15.32 -19.30
CA ALA A 343 -12.47 16.14 -19.13
C ALA A 343 -12.53 16.77 -17.73
N GLU A 344 -12.24 16.01 -16.68
CA GLU A 344 -12.17 16.52 -15.30
C GLU A 344 -11.15 17.67 -15.17
N ILE A 345 -9.96 17.52 -15.77
CA ILE A 345 -8.96 18.60 -15.81
C ILE A 345 -9.45 19.78 -16.65
N LEU A 346 -10.12 19.53 -17.77
CA LEU A 346 -10.69 20.58 -18.63
C LEU A 346 -11.83 21.34 -17.92
N GLU A 347 -12.54 20.72 -17.00
CA GLU A 347 -13.60 21.35 -16.21
C GLU A 347 -13.08 21.95 -14.90
N LEU A 348 -11.87 21.61 -14.48
CA LEU A 348 -11.23 22.13 -13.27
C LEU A 348 -11.21 23.66 -13.28
N LYS A 349 -11.79 24.26 -12.23
CA LYS A 349 -11.93 25.71 -12.09
C LYS A 349 -10.55 26.34 -11.91
N GLN A 350 -10.30 27.49 -12.55
CA GLN A 350 -9.04 28.23 -12.37
C GLN A 350 -8.76 28.65 -10.91
N SER A 351 -9.82 28.79 -10.10
CA SER A 351 -9.69 29.03 -8.67
C SER A 351 -8.95 27.90 -7.95
N VAL A 352 -9.11 26.64 -8.38
CA VAL A 352 -8.46 25.47 -7.77
C VAL A 352 -6.97 25.44 -8.09
N ILE A 353 -6.57 25.82 -9.32
CA ILE A 353 -5.15 26.00 -9.66
C ILE A 353 -4.55 27.16 -8.87
N SER A 354 -5.34 28.23 -8.68
CA SER A 354 -4.91 29.39 -7.89
C SER A 354 -4.76 29.06 -6.40
N GLU A 355 -5.60 28.18 -5.85
CA GLU A 355 -5.48 27.64 -4.49
C GLU A 355 -4.16 26.88 -4.33
N ILE A 356 -3.88 25.91 -5.21
CA ILE A 356 -2.60 25.17 -5.19
C ILE A 356 -1.44 26.16 -5.26
N ARG A 357 -1.47 27.12 -6.18
CA ARG A 357 -0.40 28.12 -6.32
C ARG A 357 -0.22 29.00 -5.07
N SER A 358 -1.31 29.27 -4.33
CA SER A 358 -1.29 30.19 -3.19
C SER A 358 -0.61 29.64 -1.94
N TYR A 359 -0.31 28.34 -1.88
CA TYR A 359 0.40 27.76 -0.75
C TYR A 359 1.76 28.44 -0.57
N SER A 360 1.98 29.02 0.61
CA SER A 360 3.31 29.56 0.97
C SER A 360 4.26 28.41 1.35
N ASN A 361 3.71 27.36 1.95
CA ASN A 361 4.38 26.10 2.22
C ASN A 361 3.42 24.95 1.84
N PRO A 362 3.61 24.28 0.69
CA PRO A 362 2.68 23.27 0.21
C PRO A 362 2.74 22.02 1.10
N PRO A 363 1.60 21.32 1.29
CA PRO A 363 1.63 19.98 1.86
C PRO A 363 2.57 19.08 1.04
N PRO A 364 3.41 18.24 1.66
CA PRO A 364 4.39 17.41 0.95
C PRO A 364 3.78 16.55 -0.16
N ALA A 365 2.60 15.98 0.08
CA ALA A 365 1.87 15.19 -0.91
C ALA A 365 1.49 16.03 -2.16
N VAL A 366 1.00 17.24 -1.96
CA VAL A 366 0.66 18.16 -3.06
C VAL A 366 1.91 18.52 -3.87
N HIS A 367 3.03 18.82 -3.20
CA HIS A 367 4.27 19.15 -3.87
C HIS A 367 4.79 17.97 -4.71
N LYS A 368 4.84 16.76 -4.13
CA LYS A 368 5.24 15.54 -4.85
C LYS A 368 4.38 15.28 -6.09
N VAL A 369 3.06 15.40 -5.99
CA VAL A 369 2.14 15.27 -7.12
C VAL A 369 2.48 16.26 -8.23
N MET A 370 2.66 17.53 -7.87
CA MET A 370 2.95 18.57 -8.85
C MET A 370 4.34 18.40 -9.49
N ILE A 371 5.34 17.88 -8.77
CA ILE A 371 6.63 17.49 -9.35
C ILE A 371 6.40 16.43 -10.43
N ALA A 372 5.68 15.36 -10.10
CA ALA A 372 5.41 14.27 -11.03
C ALA A 372 4.70 14.77 -12.30
N VAL A 373 3.71 15.66 -12.15
CA VAL A 373 3.02 16.29 -13.29
C VAL A 373 3.99 17.02 -14.21
N TYR A 374 4.84 17.90 -13.65
CA TYR A 374 5.76 18.68 -14.47
C TYR A 374 6.92 17.85 -15.03
N LEU A 375 7.32 16.77 -14.36
CA LEU A 375 8.22 15.77 -14.94
C LEU A 375 7.61 15.21 -16.22
N LEU A 376 6.37 14.69 -16.20
CA LEU A 376 5.73 14.16 -17.42
C LEU A 376 5.57 15.21 -18.54
N LEU A 377 5.52 16.50 -18.20
CA LEU A 377 5.48 17.61 -19.16
C LEU A 377 6.87 17.98 -19.72
N GLY A 378 7.93 17.26 -19.33
CA GLY A 378 9.29 17.44 -19.85
C GLY A 378 10.16 18.44 -19.09
N TYR A 379 9.74 18.87 -17.89
CA TYR A 379 10.55 19.76 -17.06
C TYR A 379 11.62 18.99 -16.28
N LYS A 380 12.77 19.63 -16.03
CA LYS A 380 13.86 19.05 -15.23
C LYS A 380 13.48 19.04 -13.75
N GLU A 381 13.88 17.99 -13.04
CA GLU A 381 13.55 17.79 -11.63
C GLU A 381 14.11 18.86 -10.69
N LYS A 382 15.41 19.19 -10.80
CA LYS A 382 16.10 20.12 -9.88
C LYS A 382 15.34 21.43 -9.59
N PRO A 383 14.83 22.18 -10.59
CA PRO A 383 14.04 23.39 -10.31
C PRO A 383 12.67 23.09 -9.69
N LEU A 384 12.09 21.90 -9.86
CA LEU A 384 10.78 21.54 -9.31
C LEU A 384 10.83 21.27 -7.80
N LEU A 385 12.02 20.95 -7.26
CA LEU A 385 12.24 20.75 -5.82
C LEU A 385 12.02 22.03 -5.01
N GLU A 386 12.18 23.21 -5.62
CA GLU A 386 11.89 24.48 -4.96
C GLU A 386 10.48 24.96 -5.31
N TRP A 387 9.62 25.06 -4.30
CA TRP A 387 8.21 25.42 -4.50
C TRP A 387 8.01 26.75 -5.22
N LYS A 388 8.87 27.76 -5.01
CA LYS A 388 8.79 29.06 -5.70
C LYS A 388 8.85 28.92 -7.22
N HIS A 389 9.72 28.03 -7.72
CA HIS A 389 9.82 27.76 -9.15
C HIS A 389 8.54 27.06 -9.65
N MET A 390 7.98 26.14 -8.86
CA MET A 390 6.71 25.49 -9.18
C MET A 390 5.53 26.47 -9.20
N GLN A 391 5.47 27.41 -8.25
CA GLN A 391 4.46 28.48 -8.23
C GLN A 391 4.53 29.35 -9.48
N ALA A 392 5.75 29.65 -9.96
CA ALA A 392 5.95 30.39 -11.20
C ALA A 392 5.39 29.61 -12.41
N LEU A 393 5.61 28.29 -12.47
CA LEU A 393 5.05 27.43 -13.51
C LEU A 393 3.52 27.33 -13.44
N LEU A 394 2.96 27.19 -12.23
CA LEU A 394 1.51 27.20 -11.99
C LEU A 394 0.84 28.52 -12.38
N GLY A 395 1.58 29.63 -12.30
CA GLY A 395 1.12 30.95 -12.70
C GLY A 395 1.13 31.20 -14.20
N LYS A 396 1.70 30.31 -15.02
CA LYS A 396 1.72 30.47 -16.48
C LYS A 396 0.32 30.31 -17.06
N THR A 397 0.03 31.08 -18.11
CA THR A 397 -1.27 31.08 -18.79
C THR A 397 -1.11 30.84 -20.30
N GLY A 398 -2.21 30.54 -21.00
CA GLY A 398 -2.19 30.38 -22.45
C GLY A 398 -1.55 29.06 -22.89
N LYS A 399 -0.56 29.12 -23.81
CA LYS A 399 0.15 27.93 -24.33
C LYS A 399 0.95 27.20 -23.25
N GLU A 400 1.52 27.95 -22.31
CA GLU A 400 2.31 27.40 -21.21
C GLU A 400 1.50 27.15 -19.94
N GLY A 401 0.18 27.36 -20.00
CA GLY A 401 -0.67 27.09 -18.84
C GLY A 401 -0.82 25.60 -18.58
N LEU A 402 -0.72 25.20 -17.32
CA LEU A 402 -0.73 23.79 -16.88
C LEU A 402 -1.89 23.00 -17.48
N LYS A 403 -3.11 23.53 -17.38
CA LYS A 403 -4.33 22.89 -17.90
C LYS A 403 -4.24 22.58 -19.39
N ARG A 404 -3.68 23.49 -20.18
CA ARG A 404 -3.49 23.28 -21.62
C ARG A 404 -2.40 22.25 -21.87
N GLN A 405 -1.25 22.37 -21.20
CA GLN A 405 -0.15 21.42 -21.37
C GLN A 405 -0.60 19.98 -21.06
N VAL A 406 -1.28 19.77 -19.94
CA VAL A 406 -1.82 18.47 -19.52
C VAL A 406 -2.86 17.91 -20.50
N THR A 407 -3.80 18.73 -20.96
CA THR A 407 -4.84 18.29 -21.91
C THR A 407 -4.29 18.01 -23.30
N THR A 408 -3.24 18.72 -23.74
CA THR A 408 -2.61 18.52 -25.05
C THR A 408 -1.47 17.50 -25.06
N LEU A 409 -1.05 17.01 -23.88
CA LEU A 409 0.01 16.01 -23.80
C LEU A 409 -0.45 14.73 -24.48
N ASP A 410 0.40 14.24 -25.38
CA ASP A 410 0.25 12.93 -26.00
C ASP A 410 0.99 11.89 -25.14
N PRO A 411 0.28 10.98 -24.45
CA PRO A 411 0.90 9.98 -23.58
C PRO A 411 1.89 9.07 -24.32
N LEU A 412 1.80 8.96 -25.65
CA LEU A 412 2.71 8.15 -26.45
C LEU A 412 4.09 8.79 -26.64
N LYS A 413 4.22 10.08 -26.37
CA LYS A 413 5.48 10.84 -26.53
C LYS A 413 6.23 11.03 -25.22
N VAL A 414 5.67 10.56 -24.12
CA VAL A 414 6.31 10.59 -22.80
C VAL A 414 7.31 9.44 -22.73
N GLU A 415 8.55 9.73 -22.34
CA GLU A 415 9.57 8.70 -22.11
C GLU A 415 9.17 7.80 -20.94
N MET A 416 9.24 6.48 -21.15
CA MET A 416 8.82 5.51 -20.12
C MET A 416 9.70 5.62 -18.87
N GLU A 417 11.02 5.79 -19.03
CA GLU A 417 11.94 5.98 -17.91
C GLU A 417 11.55 7.19 -17.04
N GLN A 418 11.08 8.27 -17.68
CA GLN A 418 10.63 9.46 -16.97
C GLN A 418 9.30 9.23 -16.24
N ALA A 419 8.40 8.45 -16.84
CA ALA A 419 7.13 8.09 -16.20
C ALA A 419 7.35 7.15 -15.00
N ASP A 420 8.17 6.12 -15.16
CA ASP A 420 8.53 5.18 -14.09
C ASP A 420 9.26 5.90 -12.95
N TYR A 421 10.13 6.85 -13.28
CA TYR A 421 10.81 7.68 -12.28
C TYR A 421 9.83 8.57 -11.51
N ALA A 422 8.90 9.23 -12.22
CA ALA A 422 7.88 10.06 -11.60
C ALA A 422 6.98 9.25 -10.65
N ASP A 423 6.55 8.05 -11.06
CA ASP A 423 5.73 7.17 -10.24
C ASP A 423 6.49 6.66 -9.00
N SER A 424 7.64 6.01 -9.22
CA SER A 424 8.43 5.37 -8.16
C SER A 424 8.97 6.36 -7.12
N SER A 425 9.38 7.56 -7.54
CA SER A 425 10.02 8.53 -6.64
C SER A 425 9.03 9.47 -5.94
N TYR A 426 7.88 9.74 -6.56
CA TYR A 426 6.96 10.78 -6.09
C TYR A 426 5.54 10.30 -5.76
N LEU A 427 5.03 9.24 -6.40
CA LEU A 427 3.63 8.83 -6.26
C LEU A 427 3.42 7.54 -5.47
N ASN A 428 4.39 6.61 -5.50
CA ASN A 428 4.24 5.25 -4.94
C ASN A 428 3.85 5.22 -3.45
N GLU A 429 4.28 6.22 -2.67
CA GLU A 429 3.95 6.33 -1.23
C GLU A 429 2.64 7.09 -0.95
N LEU A 430 1.99 7.62 -1.98
CA LEU A 430 0.83 8.50 -1.82
C LEU A 430 -0.46 7.76 -2.14
N ASP A 431 -1.46 7.99 -1.29
CA ASP A 431 -2.82 7.51 -1.48
C ASP A 431 -3.72 8.63 -2.02
N LEU A 432 -4.52 8.31 -3.04
CA LEU A 432 -5.45 9.23 -3.68
C LEU A 432 -6.49 9.77 -2.68
N GLU A 433 -6.98 8.94 -1.75
CA GLU A 433 -7.97 9.37 -0.77
C GLU A 433 -7.39 10.46 0.15
N ILE A 434 -6.17 10.25 0.63
CA ILE A 434 -5.44 11.22 1.47
C ILE A 434 -5.19 12.51 0.70
N ILE A 435 -4.76 12.44 -0.57
CA ILE A 435 -4.53 13.64 -1.38
C ILE A 435 -5.84 14.41 -1.59
N ARG A 436 -6.96 13.72 -1.82
CA ARG A 436 -8.27 14.34 -2.02
C ARG A 436 -8.75 15.11 -0.80
N ASP A 437 -8.49 14.59 0.39
CA ASP A 437 -8.82 15.26 1.65
C ASP A 437 -7.95 16.51 1.91
N ILE A 438 -6.72 16.52 1.39
CA ILE A 438 -5.80 17.67 1.48
C ILE A 438 -6.12 18.73 0.41
N SER A 439 -6.25 18.31 -0.85
CA SER A 439 -6.55 19.20 -1.98
C SER A 439 -7.20 18.45 -3.13
N ALA A 440 -8.47 18.76 -3.40
CA ALA A 440 -9.21 18.19 -4.53
C ALA A 440 -8.53 18.48 -5.89
N GLY A 441 -7.90 19.65 -6.03
CA GLY A 441 -7.13 19.99 -7.21
C GLY A 441 -5.92 19.08 -7.42
N ALA A 442 -5.13 18.87 -6.37
CA ALA A 442 -3.98 17.96 -6.42
C ALA A 442 -4.41 16.52 -6.70
N ALA A 443 -5.53 16.07 -6.13
CA ALA A 443 -6.06 14.72 -6.40
C ALA A 443 -6.40 14.49 -7.87
N THR A 444 -6.93 15.52 -8.56
CA THR A 444 -7.23 15.43 -9.99
C THR A 444 -5.94 15.28 -10.81
N PHE A 445 -4.88 16.00 -10.43
CA PHE A 445 -3.58 15.87 -11.07
C PHE A 445 -2.88 14.54 -10.74
N TYR A 446 -2.98 14.03 -9.50
CA TYR A 446 -2.49 12.71 -9.13
C TYR A 446 -3.14 11.65 -10.02
N ALA A 447 -4.47 11.65 -10.14
CA ALA A 447 -5.21 10.68 -10.95
C ALA A 447 -4.85 10.75 -12.44
N TRP A 448 -4.32 11.87 -12.93
CA TRP A 448 -3.84 12.03 -14.29
C TRP A 448 -2.43 11.52 -14.51
N VAL A 449 -1.54 11.65 -13.52
CA VAL A 449 -0.18 11.11 -13.60
C VAL A 449 -0.19 9.59 -13.44
N SER A 450 -1.07 9.04 -12.60
CA SER A 450 -1.25 7.60 -12.32
C SER A 450 -2.09 6.84 -13.34
#